data_AF-B0WPN2-F1
#
_entry.id   AF-B0WPN2-F1
#
_cell.length_a   1.000
_cell.length_b   1.000
_cell.length_c   1.000
_cell.angle_alpha   90.00
_cell.angle_beta   90.00
_cell.angle_gamma   90.00
#
_symmetry.space_group_name_H-M   'P 1'
#
loop_
_entity.id
_entity.type
_entity.pdbx_description
1 polymer ?
#
loop_
_entity_poly.entity_id
_entity_poly.type
_entity_poly.pdbx_seq_one_letter_code
_entity_poly.pdbx_strand_id
1 'polypeptide(L)'
;MFRRVVVGVSGGVDSAVTAYLLKRKGFDVRAAFMKNWDLIDENGYCSGEQDWLDAQKLCRQLDIPLEQVNFVKDYWLEVFGSFLKDYSAGITPNPDMLCNRRIKFNLFNKHARERMGADAIVTGHY
;
A
#
# COMPACT_ATOMS: atom_id res chain seq x y z
N MET A 1 11.68 7.23 -20.29
CA MET A 1 10.23 7.50 -20.25
C MET A 1 9.62 6.46 -19.31
N PHE A 2 8.84 6.87 -18.30
CA PHE A 2 8.17 5.93 -17.40
C PHE A 2 7.19 5.10 -18.22
N ARG A 3 7.46 3.80 -18.35
CA ARG A 3 6.60 2.89 -19.11
C ARG A 3 5.91 1.91 -18.18
N ARG A 4 6.61 1.40 -17.17
CA ARG A 4 6.06 0.53 -16.13
C ARG A 4 5.84 1.29 -14.82
N VAL A 5 4.61 1.24 -14.33
CA VAL A 5 4.22 1.86 -13.06
C VAL A 5 3.60 0.82 -12.13
N VAL A 6 3.92 0.92 -10.84
CA VAL A 6 3.28 0.08 -9.81
C VAL A 6 2.36 0.95 -8.98
N VAL A 7 1.07 0.64 -9.01
CA VAL A 7 0.05 1.33 -8.24
C VAL A 7 -0.13 0.61 -6.90
N GLY A 8 0.00 1.33 -5.79
CA GLY A 8 -0.44 0.86 -4.49
C GLY A 8 -1.96 0.84 -4.43
N VAL A 9 -2.56 -0.34 -4.45
CA VAL A 9 -4.02 -0.54 -4.36
C VAL A 9 -4.39 -0.96 -2.94
N SER A 10 -5.37 -0.27 -2.34
CA SER A 10 -5.77 -0.51 -0.95
C SER A 10 -7.15 -1.15 -0.81
N GLY A 11 -7.84 -1.46 -1.92
CA GLY A 11 -9.27 -1.77 -1.94
C GLY A 11 -10.16 -0.52 -2.02
N GLY A 12 -9.60 0.67 -1.80
CA GLY A 12 -10.32 1.95 -1.87
C GLY A 12 -10.48 2.52 -3.29
N VAL A 13 -11.47 3.40 -3.44
CA VAL A 13 -11.88 4.01 -4.72
C VAL A 13 -10.77 4.85 -5.37
N ASP A 14 -10.02 5.64 -4.61
CA ASP A 14 -9.00 6.52 -5.20
C ASP A 14 -7.89 5.72 -5.90
N SER A 15 -7.45 4.64 -5.27
CA SER A 15 -6.47 3.72 -5.85
C SER A 15 -7.02 2.98 -7.06
N ALA A 16 -8.32 2.65 -7.06
CA ALA A 16 -9.01 2.01 -8.17
C ALA A 16 -9.09 2.92 -9.40
N VAL A 17 -9.55 4.15 -9.21
CA VAL A 17 -9.64 5.16 -10.27
C VAL A 17 -8.24 5.49 -10.80
N THR A 18 -7.24 5.57 -9.92
CA THR A 18 -5.84 5.80 -10.31
C THR A 18 -5.32 4.70 -11.24
N ALA A 19 -5.50 3.43 -10.88
CA ALA A 19 -5.11 2.28 -11.71
C ALA A 19 -5.84 2.30 -13.07
N TYR A 20 -7.15 2.56 -13.06
CA TYR A 20 -7.97 2.66 -14.27
C TYR A 20 -7.47 3.77 -15.21
N LEU A 21 -7.21 4.98 -14.69
CA LEU A 21 -6.75 6.11 -15.48
C LEU A 21 -5.39 5.86 -16.12
N LEU A 22 -4.48 5.20 -15.42
CA LEU A 22 -3.16 4.84 -15.96
C LEU A 22 -3.24 3.77 -17.04
N LYS A 23 -4.06 2.73 -16.82
CA LYS A 23 -4.31 1.70 -17.84
C LYS A 23 -4.89 2.33 -19.11
N ARG A 24 -5.87 3.24 -18.95
CA ARG A 24 -6.48 3.99 -20.07
C ARG A 24 -5.47 4.89 -20.81
N LYS A 25 -4.45 5.41 -20.12
CA LYS A 25 -3.35 6.17 -20.71
C LYS A 25 -2.26 5.31 -21.38
N GLY A 26 -2.38 3.98 -21.34
CA GLY A 26 -1.47 3.06 -22.02
C GLY A 26 -0.18 2.73 -21.26
N PHE A 27 -0.14 2.96 -19.94
CA PHE A 27 0.98 2.51 -19.12
C PHE A 27 0.99 0.98 -18.94
N ASP A 28 2.17 0.40 -18.77
CA ASP A 28 2.32 -0.97 -18.24
C ASP A 28 2.07 -0.92 -16.72
N VAL A 29 0.80 -1.12 -16.35
CA VAL A 29 0.36 -1.03 -14.96
C VAL A 29 0.49 -2.39 -14.28
N ARG A 30 1.14 -2.39 -13.12
CA ARG A 30 1.08 -3.46 -12.11
C ARG A 30 0.52 -2.90 -10.81
N ALA A 31 -0.03 -3.77 -9.98
CA ALA A 31 -0.63 -3.40 -8.71
C ALA A 31 0.06 -4.12 -7.55
N ALA A 32 0.18 -3.43 -6.42
CA ALA A 32 0.65 -4.01 -5.17
C ALA A 32 -0.33 -3.67 -4.05
N PHE A 33 -0.72 -4.68 -3.27
CA PHE A 33 -1.49 -4.53 -2.04
C PHE A 33 -0.56 -4.73 -0.84
N MET A 34 -0.50 -3.74 0.06
CA MET A 34 0.40 -3.76 1.22
C MET A 34 -0.35 -4.28 2.46
N LYS A 35 0.02 -5.45 2.96
CA LYS A 35 -0.38 -5.91 4.29
C LYS A 35 0.57 -5.32 5.34
N ASN A 36 0.12 -4.27 6.03
CA ASN A 36 0.92 -3.54 7.03
C ASN A 36 0.51 -3.85 8.49
N TRP A 37 -0.61 -4.55 8.68
CA TRP A 37 -1.10 -4.94 9.99
C TRP A 37 -1.58 -6.39 9.94
N ASP A 38 -1.38 -7.13 11.03
CA ASP A 38 -1.92 -8.47 11.19
C ASP A 38 -2.83 -8.52 12.41
N LEU A 39 -4.04 -9.05 12.22
CA LEU A 39 -5.07 -9.12 13.24
C LEU A 39 -5.07 -10.46 13.98
N ILE A 40 -4.09 -11.33 13.72
CA ILE A 40 -4.00 -12.67 14.35
C ILE A 40 -3.98 -12.57 15.89
N ASP A 41 -3.56 -11.42 16.45
CA ASP A 41 -3.52 -11.17 17.90
C ASP A 41 -4.66 -10.27 18.43
N GLU A 42 -5.65 -9.89 17.60
CA GLU A 42 -6.75 -9.01 18.01
C GLU A 42 -8.12 -9.67 17.71
N ASN A 43 -9.02 -9.71 18.70
CA ASN A 43 -10.40 -10.25 18.58
C ASN A 43 -11.32 -9.35 17.71
N GLY A 44 -10.80 -8.80 16.61
CA GLY A 44 -11.48 -7.83 15.73
C GLY A 44 -11.96 -8.42 14.41
N TYR A 45 -12.87 -7.71 13.75
CA TYR A 45 -13.32 -8.00 12.39
C TYR A 45 -12.19 -7.68 11.39
N CYS A 46 -11.80 -8.65 10.55
CA CYS A 46 -10.73 -8.49 9.59
C CYS A 46 -11.20 -7.69 8.35
N SER A 47 -11.12 -6.36 8.40
CA SER A 47 -11.38 -5.51 7.23
C SER A 47 -10.34 -5.72 6.11
N GLY A 48 -9.10 -6.07 6.48
CA GLY A 48 -8.02 -6.26 5.52
C GLY A 48 -8.24 -7.41 4.52
N GLU A 49 -9.04 -8.41 4.87
CA GLU A 49 -9.41 -9.48 3.93
C GLU A 49 -10.40 -8.98 2.88
N GLN A 50 -11.38 -8.17 3.28
CA GLN A 50 -12.33 -7.55 2.35
C GLN A 50 -11.61 -6.59 1.40
N ASP A 51 -10.72 -5.73 1.92
CA ASP A 51 -9.91 -4.81 1.12
C ASP A 51 -9.03 -5.56 0.10
N TRP A 52 -8.49 -6.71 0.49
CA TRP A 52 -7.73 -7.58 -0.40
C TRP A 52 -8.61 -8.18 -1.50
N LEU A 53 -9.81 -8.65 -1.17
CA LEU A 53 -10.77 -9.16 -2.15
C LEU A 53 -11.20 -8.07 -3.14
N ASP A 54 -11.43 -6.85 -2.67
CA ASP A 54 -11.78 -5.71 -3.53
C ASP A 54 -10.62 -5.30 -4.44
N ALA A 55 -9.39 -5.30 -3.94
CA ALA A 55 -8.19 -5.10 -4.75
C ALA A 55 -8.03 -6.19 -5.82
N GLN A 56 -8.27 -7.45 -5.48
CA GLN A 56 -8.26 -8.56 -6.45
C GLN A 56 -9.34 -8.38 -7.51
N LYS A 57 -10.57 -8.05 -7.11
CA LYS A 57 -11.70 -7.84 -8.02
C LYS A 57 -11.40 -6.72 -9.02
N LEU A 58 -10.91 -5.58 -8.54
CA LEU A 58 -10.46 -4.47 -9.36
C LEU A 58 -9.40 -4.90 -10.37
N CYS A 59 -8.32 -5.55 -9.90
CA CYS A 59 -7.20 -5.92 -10.75
C CYS A 59 -7.60 -6.95 -11.81
N ARG A 60 -8.52 -7.88 -11.49
CA ARG A 60 -9.13 -8.79 -12.47
C ARG A 60 -9.96 -8.04 -13.51
N GLN A 61 -10.77 -7.07 -13.10
CA GLN A 61 -11.58 -6.27 -14.04
C GLN A 61 -10.74 -5.43 -15.00
N LEU A 62 -9.58 -4.94 -14.54
CA LEU A 62 -8.68 -4.10 -15.35
C LEU A 62 -7.59 -4.88 -16.10
N ASP A 63 -7.52 -6.20 -15.91
CA ASP A 63 -6.44 -7.06 -16.41
C ASP A 63 -5.06 -6.50 -16.02
N ILE A 64 -4.84 -6.37 -14.71
CA ILE A 64 -3.62 -5.84 -14.08
C ILE A 64 -3.04 -6.92 -13.15
N PRO A 65 -1.75 -7.27 -13.26
CA PRO A 65 -1.09 -8.16 -12.30
C PRO A 65 -1.08 -7.55 -10.91
N LEU A 66 -1.54 -8.31 -9.91
CA LEU A 66 -1.59 -7.90 -8.50
C LEU A 66 -0.65 -8.77 -7.65
N GLU A 67 0.18 -8.12 -6.84
CA GLU A 67 1.04 -8.75 -5.85
C GLU A 67 0.63 -8.30 -4.44
N GLN A 68 0.60 -9.24 -3.48
CA GLN A 68 0.48 -8.89 -2.07
C GLN A 68 1.87 -8.80 -1.45
N VAL A 69 2.15 -7.71 -0.74
CA VAL A 69 3.43 -7.46 -0.08
C VAL A 69 3.21 -7.31 1.42
N ASN A 70 3.98 -8.02 2.22
CA ASN A 70 3.86 -7.99 3.68
C ASN A 70 4.92 -7.05 4.28
N PHE A 71 4.46 -5.98 4.93
CA PHE A 71 5.28 -5.03 5.68
C PHE A 71 4.84 -4.94 7.15
N VAL A 72 4.15 -5.96 7.69
CA VAL A 72 3.65 -5.97 9.08
C VAL A 72 4.79 -5.71 10.06
N LYS A 73 5.91 -6.43 9.90
CA LYS A 73 7.09 -6.28 10.76
C LYS A 73 7.68 -4.88 10.69
N ASP A 74 7.84 -4.34 9.49
CA ASP A 74 8.42 -3.02 9.29
C ASP A 74 7.50 -1.92 9.83
N TYR A 75 6.19 -2.04 9.62
CA TYR A 75 5.21 -1.11 10.17
C TYR A 75 5.24 -1.11 11.70
N TRP A 76 5.29 -2.29 12.32
CA TRP A 76 5.37 -2.40 13.77
C TRP A 76 6.59 -1.69 14.34
N LEU A 77 7.77 -1.93 13.75
CA LEU A 77 9.04 -1.38 14.23
C LEU A 77 9.19 0.11 13.92
N GLU A 78 8.86 0.54 12.70
CA GLU A 78 9.18 1.89 12.20
C GLU A 78 8.06 2.91 12.41
N VAL A 79 6.83 2.45 12.66
CA VAL A 79 5.65 3.31 12.81
C VAL A 79 5.02 3.11 14.18
N PHE A 80 4.56 1.89 14.48
CA PHE A 80 3.76 1.63 15.67
C PHE A 80 4.55 1.75 16.98
N GLY A 81 5.80 1.27 17.01
CA GLY A 81 6.68 1.43 18.17
C GLY A 81 6.95 2.90 18.52
N SER A 82 7.14 3.76 17.51
CA SER A 82 7.28 5.21 17.71
C SER A 82 5.99 5.83 18.24
N PHE A 83 4.85 5.43 17.66
CA PHE A 83 3.53 5.88 18.09
C PHE A 83 3.27 5.60 19.57
N LEU A 84 3.55 4.38 20.05
CA LEU A 84 3.38 4.01 21.47
C LEU A 84 4.31 4.81 22.39
N LYS A 85 5.55 5.04 21.95
CA LYS A 85 6.52 5.83 22.70
C LYS A 85 6.05 7.28 22.86
N ASP A 86 5.58 7.90 21.78
CA ASP A 86 5.11 9.28 21.81
C ASP A 86 3.83 9.42 22.66
N TYR A 87 2.89 8.49 22.52
CA TYR A 87 1.68 8.45 23.35
C TYR A 87 2.01 8.32 24.85
N SER A 88 2.93 7.44 25.22
CA SER A 88 3.34 7.28 26.63
C SER A 88 4.07 8.50 27.20
N ALA A 89 4.63 9.35 26.33
CA ALA A 89 5.20 10.65 26.69
C ALA A 89 4.18 11.80 26.72
N GLY A 90 2.88 11.52 26.51
CA GLY A 90 1.83 12.54 26.48
C GLY A 90 1.79 13.37 25.18
N ILE A 91 2.51 12.93 24.14
CA ILE A 91 2.47 13.53 22.81
C ILE A 91 1.30 12.91 22.04
N THR A 92 0.63 13.69 21.20
CA THR A 92 -0.34 13.16 20.22
C THR A 92 0.37 12.98 18.87
N PRO A 93 0.88 11.77 18.55
CA PRO A 93 1.58 11.51 17.29
C PRO A 93 0.63 11.39 16.11
N ASN A 94 1.17 11.58 14.91
CA ASN A 94 0.51 11.26 13.64
C ASN A 94 1.22 10.05 13.00
N PRO A 95 0.70 8.82 13.15
CA PRO A 95 1.33 7.62 12.60
C PRO A 95 1.28 7.58 11.06
N ASP A 96 0.30 8.23 10.41
CA ASP A 96 0.16 8.22 8.96
C ASP A 96 1.31 8.95 8.25
N MET A 97 1.82 10.02 8.85
CA MET A 97 3.02 10.71 8.36
C MET A 97 4.24 9.77 8.33
N LEU A 98 4.40 8.94 9.37
CA LEU A 98 5.47 7.94 9.43
C LEU A 98 5.20 6.78 8.47
N CYS A 99 3.96 6.30 8.36
CA CYS A 99 3.56 5.28 7.39
C CYS A 99 3.89 5.70 5.95
N ASN A 100 3.56 6.94 5.58
CA ASN A 100 3.92 7.48 4.27
C ASN A 100 5.44 7.50 4.08
N ARG A 101 6.18 8.06 5.04
CA ARG A 101 7.65 8.20 4.95
C ARG A 101 8.40 6.87 4.92
N ARG A 102 7.98 5.91 5.76
CA ARG A 102 8.72 4.66 6.00
C ARG A 102 8.21 3.51 5.14
N ILE A 103 6.91 3.40 4.97
CA ILE A 103 6.31 2.27 4.26
C ILE A 103 6.01 2.66 2.81
N LYS A 104 5.09 3.60 2.58
CA LYS A 104 4.57 3.85 1.22
C LYS A 104 5.61 4.44 0.27
N PHE A 105 6.39 5.42 0.69
CA PHE A 105 7.36 6.09 -0.20
C PHE A 105 8.79 5.57 -0.09
N ASN A 106 9.05 4.66 0.86
CA ASN A 106 10.37 4.05 1.03
C ASN A 106 10.32 2.55 0.74
N LEU A 107 9.79 1.71 1.64
CA LEU A 107 9.80 0.26 1.46
C LEU A 107 9.01 -0.20 0.23
N PHE A 108 7.81 0.34 0.00
CA PHE A 108 7.03 0.03 -1.19
C PHE A 108 7.73 0.50 -2.47
N ASN A 109 8.30 1.72 -2.49
CA ASN A 109 9.09 2.20 -3.62
C ASN A 109 10.28 1.28 -3.93
N LYS A 110 11.01 0.84 -2.88
CA LYS A 110 12.12 -0.09 -3.02
C LYS A 110 11.65 -1.42 -3.60
N HIS A 111 10.61 -2.01 -3.03
CA HIS A 111 10.02 -3.28 -3.50
C HIS A 111 9.56 -3.18 -4.96
N ALA A 112 8.81 -2.13 -5.31
CA ALA A 112 8.32 -1.91 -6.65
C ALA A 112 9.46 -1.80 -7.68
N ARG A 113 10.55 -1.10 -7.35
CA ARG A 113 11.70 -0.98 -8.22
C ARG A 113 12.47 -2.29 -8.37
N GLU A 114 12.82 -2.93 -7.25
CA GLU A 114 13.72 -4.08 -7.22
C GLU A 114 13.04 -5.39 -7.63
N ARG A 115 11.75 -5.57 -7.29
CA ARG A 115 11.03 -6.83 -7.51
C ARG A 115 10.04 -6.78 -8.66
N MET A 116 9.44 -5.61 -8.91
CA MET A 116 8.40 -5.45 -9.93
C MET A 116 8.88 -4.71 -11.18
N GLY A 117 10.11 -4.18 -11.17
CA GLY A 117 10.71 -3.44 -12.28
C GLY A 117 10.03 -2.10 -12.56
N ALA A 118 9.51 -1.44 -11.52
CA ALA A 118 8.81 -0.17 -11.65
C ALA A 118 9.77 0.97 -12.01
N ASP A 119 9.39 1.78 -13.01
CA ASP A 119 10.06 3.06 -13.25
C ASP A 119 9.61 4.10 -12.19
N ALA A 120 8.32 4.04 -11.82
CA ALA A 120 7.71 4.86 -10.79
C ALA A 120 6.64 4.09 -9.99
N ILE A 121 6.44 4.51 -8.74
CA ILE A 121 5.27 4.12 -7.96
C ILE A 121 4.17 5.16 -8.10
N VAL A 122 2.92 4.71 -7.93
CA VAL A 122 1.74 5.58 -7.95
C VAL A 122 0.85 5.20 -6.78
N THR A 123 0.19 6.19 -6.19
CA THR A 123 -0.75 6.02 -5.08
C THR A 123 -2.03 6.81 -5.36
N GLY A 124 -3.12 6.49 -4.65
CA GLY A 124 -4.35 7.28 -4.66
C GLY A 124 -4.36 8.48 -3.72
N HIS A 125 -3.20 9.01 -3.29
CA HIS A 125 -3.17 10.28 -2.55
C HIS A 125 -3.62 11.42 -3.48
N TYR A 126 -4.45 12.33 -2.96
CA TYR A 126 -4.92 13.53 -3.65
C TYR A 126 -3.88 14.65 -3.62
#